data_AF-A0A654AQR0-F1
#
_entry.id   AF-A0A654AQR0-F1
#
_cell.length_a   1.000
_cell.length_b   1.000
_cell.length_c   1.000
_cell.angle_alpha   90.00
_cell.angle_beta   90.00
_cell.angle_gamma   90.00
#
_symmetry.space_group_name_H-M   'P 1'
#
loop_
_entity.id
_entity.type
_entity.pdbx_description
1 polymer ?
#
loop_
_entity_poly.entity_id
_entity_poly.type
_entity_poly.pdbx_seq_one_letter_code
_entity_poly.pdbx_strand_id
1 'polypeptide(L)'
;MNAITRNTLPVIGTQFEGGYFAGLFALNGETYGLIVAPRAQGELEGATWGEYGKDLPAARHFNDGLANTQAMAEAGSDLASWMLALDINGFADWYLPSRDELELLYRHFKPTNETNWVYRHGENPSSIPMGYPYTAEEPAQTKLDGFQADAAEAFADEWYWSSTQYSPNSAWSQNFCDGSQFNFRKVFELRARAVRRFKVTP
;
A
#
# COMPACT_ATOMS: atom_id res chain seq x y z
N MET A 1 -9.31 7.31 15.04
CA MET A 1 -8.76 5.98 15.33
C MET A 1 -8.45 5.88 16.81
N ASN A 2 -8.85 4.78 17.44
CA ASN A 2 -8.39 4.44 18.79
C ASN A 2 -6.91 4.00 18.72
N ALA A 3 -6.14 4.32 19.75
CA ALA A 3 -4.75 3.86 19.84
C ALA A 3 -4.68 2.43 20.37
N ILE A 4 -3.74 1.64 19.85
CA ILE A 4 -3.55 0.22 20.21
C ILE A 4 -2.15 0.03 20.79
N THR A 5 -2.05 -0.72 21.90
CA THR A 5 -0.77 -0.97 22.58
C THR A 5 0.12 -1.89 21.76
N ARG A 6 1.43 -1.62 21.71
CA ARG A 6 2.41 -2.41 20.96
C ARG A 6 2.40 -3.90 21.32
N ASN A 7 2.22 -4.23 22.59
CA ASN A 7 2.22 -5.61 23.09
C ASN A 7 1.00 -6.44 22.68
N THR A 8 -0.02 -5.81 22.08
CA THR A 8 -1.25 -6.48 21.62
C THR A 8 -1.31 -6.58 20.10
N LEU A 9 -0.24 -6.20 19.39
CA LEU A 9 -0.19 -6.27 17.93
C LEU A 9 -0.16 -7.74 17.49
N PRO A 10 -0.99 -8.11 16.50
CA PRO A 10 -0.99 -9.47 15.98
C PRO A 10 0.24 -9.73 15.10
N VAL A 11 0.46 -11.00 14.75
CA VAL A 11 1.46 -11.36 13.73
C VAL A 11 1.00 -10.85 12.36
N ILE A 12 1.94 -10.47 11.51
CA ILE A 12 1.67 -10.05 10.12
C ILE A 12 0.81 -11.10 9.40
N GLY A 13 -0.19 -10.65 8.65
CA GLY A 13 -1.14 -11.51 7.94
C GLY A 13 -2.32 -12.00 8.79
N THR A 14 -2.38 -11.68 10.08
CA THR A 14 -3.54 -12.01 10.93
C THR A 14 -4.69 -11.05 10.66
N GLN A 15 -5.93 -11.56 10.65
CA GLN A 15 -7.13 -10.71 10.60
C GLN A 15 -7.20 -9.82 11.83
N PHE A 16 -7.31 -8.52 11.62
CA PHE A 16 -7.29 -7.51 12.66
C PHE A 16 -7.89 -6.21 12.13
N GLU A 17 -8.69 -5.53 12.96
CA GLU A 17 -9.16 -4.17 12.65
C GLU A 17 -9.83 -4.06 11.26
N GLY A 18 -10.63 -5.07 10.88
CA GLY A 18 -11.39 -5.11 9.63
C GLY A 18 -10.63 -5.61 8.40
N GLY A 19 -9.32 -5.83 8.49
CA GLY A 19 -8.49 -6.36 7.41
C GLY A 19 -7.39 -7.27 7.92
N TYR A 20 -6.19 -7.17 7.35
CA TYR A 20 -5.04 -7.98 7.73
C TYR A 20 -3.88 -7.08 8.16
N PHE A 21 -3.26 -7.38 9.30
CA PHE A 21 -2.14 -6.60 9.79
C PHE A 21 -0.92 -6.74 8.88
N ALA A 22 -0.42 -5.61 8.38
CA ALA A 22 0.62 -5.54 7.35
C ALA A 22 2.00 -5.13 7.88
N GLY A 23 2.09 -4.66 9.12
CA GLY A 23 3.35 -4.23 9.73
C GLY A 23 3.28 -2.82 10.29
N LEU A 24 4.45 -2.28 10.61
CA LEU A 24 4.60 -1.00 11.29
C LEU A 24 5.37 0.01 10.43
N PHE A 25 5.02 1.27 10.56
CA PHE A 25 5.74 2.38 9.94
C PHE A 25 5.72 3.63 10.82
N ALA A 26 6.69 4.51 10.57
CA ALA A 26 6.84 5.79 11.22
C ALA A 26 6.17 6.90 10.39
N LEU A 27 5.38 7.72 11.07
CA LEU A 27 4.77 8.92 10.50
C LEU A 27 4.85 10.05 11.53
N ASN A 28 5.50 11.16 11.16
CA ASN A 28 5.67 12.34 12.00
C ASN A 28 6.23 12.03 13.41
N GLY A 29 7.18 11.10 13.50
CA GLY A 29 7.82 10.68 14.76
C GLY A 29 7.00 9.70 15.60
N GLU A 30 5.83 9.29 15.13
CA GLU A 30 4.92 8.36 15.79
C GLU A 30 4.89 7.01 15.07
N THR A 31 4.57 5.94 15.78
CA THR A 31 4.43 4.60 15.19
C THR A 31 2.97 4.32 14.83
N TYR A 32 2.75 3.82 13.61
CA TYR A 32 1.46 3.37 13.13
C TYR A 32 1.52 1.91 12.70
N GLY A 33 0.42 1.20 12.90
CA GLY A 33 0.18 -0.10 12.28
C GLY A 33 -0.61 0.06 10.99
N LEU A 34 -0.20 -0.68 9.95
CA LEU A 34 -0.87 -0.71 8.67
C LEU A 34 -1.77 -1.95 8.58
N ILE A 35 -2.96 -1.77 8.03
CA ILE A 35 -3.94 -2.84 7.77
C ILE A 35 -4.24 -2.82 6.27
N VAL A 36 -4.12 -3.97 5.60
CA VAL A 36 -4.57 -4.13 4.22
C VAL A 36 -6.00 -4.66 4.18
N ALA A 37 -6.84 -4.09 3.31
CA ALA A 37 -8.24 -4.50 3.16
C ALA A 37 -8.34 -5.94 2.62
N PRO A 38 -9.38 -6.73 2.97
CA PRO A 38 -9.70 -7.97 2.29
C PRO A 38 -9.86 -7.75 0.78
N ARG A 39 -9.23 -8.61 -0.05
CA ARG A 39 -9.11 -8.40 -1.49
C ARG A 39 -10.48 -8.23 -2.16
N ALA A 40 -11.42 -9.10 -1.81
CA ALA A 40 -12.77 -9.12 -2.40
C ALA A 40 -13.58 -7.84 -2.16
N GLN A 41 -13.20 -7.00 -1.19
CA GLN A 41 -13.96 -5.81 -0.79
C GLN A 41 -13.20 -4.50 -1.05
N GLY A 42 -11.87 -4.53 -1.01
CA GLY A 42 -11.03 -3.33 -1.05
C GLY A 42 -10.04 -3.26 -2.20
N GLU A 43 -10.14 -4.14 -3.22
CA GLU A 43 -9.28 -4.09 -4.41
C GLU A 43 -10.07 -3.70 -5.67
N LEU A 44 -9.48 -2.82 -6.47
CA LEU A 44 -9.86 -2.57 -7.85
C LEU A 44 -8.84 -3.21 -8.78
N GLU A 45 -9.32 -3.88 -9.83
CA GLU A 45 -8.45 -4.55 -10.81
C GLU A 45 -7.87 -3.60 -11.87
N GLY A 46 -8.47 -2.43 -12.03
CA GLY A 46 -8.03 -1.41 -12.96
C GLY A 46 -8.65 -0.06 -12.60
N ALA A 47 -7.80 0.93 -12.36
CA ALA A 47 -8.21 2.31 -12.16
C ALA A 47 -7.14 3.26 -12.67
N THR A 48 -7.55 4.37 -13.28
CA THR A 48 -6.63 5.50 -13.53
C THR A 48 -6.31 6.22 -12.22
N TRP A 49 -5.09 6.73 -12.10
CA TRP A 49 -4.64 7.36 -10.85
C TRP A 49 -5.37 8.69 -10.54
N GLY A 50 -5.58 9.50 -11.57
CA GLY A 50 -6.20 10.83 -11.48
C GLY A 50 -5.94 11.65 -12.75
N GLU A 51 -6.30 12.93 -12.74
CA GLU A 51 -6.20 13.80 -13.92
C GLU A 51 -4.76 13.91 -14.46
N TYR A 52 -4.58 13.60 -15.74
CA TYR A 52 -3.30 13.71 -16.44
C TYR A 52 -2.92 15.18 -16.65
N GLY A 53 -1.65 15.52 -16.40
CA GLY A 53 -1.15 16.89 -16.52
C GLY A 53 -1.40 17.77 -15.29
N LYS A 54 -2.17 17.29 -14.31
CA LYS A 54 -2.45 18.03 -13.07
C LYS A 54 -1.39 17.77 -12.01
N ASP A 55 -0.75 18.84 -11.55
CA ASP A 55 0.17 18.76 -10.41
C ASP A 55 -0.60 18.77 -9.09
N LEU A 56 -0.29 17.84 -8.19
CA LEU A 56 -0.89 17.75 -6.86
C LEU A 56 0.23 17.64 -5.81
N PRO A 57 0.84 18.77 -5.39
CA PRO A 57 1.91 18.75 -4.41
C PRO A 57 1.53 18.09 -3.07
N ALA A 58 0.26 18.21 -2.67
CA ALA A 58 -0.29 17.57 -1.47
C ALA A 58 -0.40 16.04 -1.57
N ALA A 59 -0.24 15.46 -2.76
CA ALA A 59 -0.23 14.02 -2.99
C ALA A 59 1.20 13.45 -3.16
N ARG A 60 2.24 14.13 -2.69
CA ARG A 60 3.65 13.70 -2.83
C ARG A 60 4.25 13.08 -1.56
N HIS A 61 3.43 12.79 -0.55
CA HIS A 61 3.93 12.14 0.66
C HIS A 61 4.33 10.70 0.36
N PHE A 62 5.50 10.29 0.85
CA PHE A 62 6.02 8.93 0.66
C PHE A 62 5.42 7.94 1.67
N ASN A 63 5.01 8.41 2.85
CA ASN A 63 4.54 7.60 3.98
C ASN A 63 3.19 8.07 4.58
N ASP A 64 2.47 8.96 3.90
CA ASP A 64 1.14 9.41 4.33
C ASP A 64 0.12 9.24 3.20
N GLY A 65 -0.29 7.98 2.97
CA GLY A 65 -1.26 7.65 1.93
C GLY A 65 -2.63 8.27 2.18
N LEU A 66 -3.02 8.47 3.44
CA LEU A 66 -4.29 9.10 3.78
C LEU A 66 -4.31 10.57 3.31
N ALA A 67 -3.29 11.36 3.65
CA ALA A 67 -3.19 12.75 3.21
C ALA A 67 -3.17 12.85 1.68
N ASN A 68 -2.41 11.97 1.02
CA ASN A 68 -2.38 11.92 -0.43
C ASN A 68 -3.75 11.59 -1.04
N THR A 69 -4.44 10.57 -0.51
CA THR A 69 -5.73 10.10 -1.03
C THR A 69 -6.79 11.18 -0.85
N GLN A 70 -6.79 11.90 0.27
CA GLN A 70 -7.68 13.05 0.48
C GLN A 70 -7.44 14.14 -0.58
N ALA A 71 -6.18 14.52 -0.80
CA ALA A 71 -5.83 15.50 -1.84
C ALA A 71 -6.20 15.03 -3.27
N MET A 72 -6.07 13.73 -3.55
CA MET A 72 -6.49 13.15 -4.83
C MET A 72 -8.02 13.23 -5.01
N ALA A 73 -8.81 12.92 -3.97
CA ALA A 73 -10.26 13.00 -4.02
C ALA A 73 -10.75 14.44 -4.18
N GLU A 74 -10.17 15.40 -3.45
CA GLU A 74 -10.42 16.84 -3.63
C GLU A 74 -10.10 17.32 -5.06
N ALA A 75 -9.11 16.71 -5.69
CA ALA A 75 -8.74 16.98 -7.07
C ALA A 75 -9.63 16.28 -8.11
N GLY A 76 -10.63 15.49 -7.70
CA GLY A 76 -11.57 14.78 -8.56
C GLY A 76 -11.11 13.39 -9.03
N SER A 77 -10.20 12.73 -8.31
CA SER A 77 -9.84 11.33 -8.61
C SER A 77 -10.96 10.37 -8.18
N ASP A 78 -11.52 9.64 -9.15
CA ASP A 78 -12.53 8.60 -8.89
C ASP A 78 -11.96 7.46 -8.04
N LEU A 79 -10.71 7.06 -8.30
CA LEU A 79 -9.99 6.04 -7.51
C LEU A 79 -9.94 6.45 -6.03
N ALA A 80 -9.50 7.67 -5.75
CA ALA A 80 -9.37 8.14 -4.37
C ALA A 80 -10.74 8.31 -3.70
N SER A 81 -11.73 8.82 -4.44
CA SER A 81 -13.09 8.98 -3.93
C SER A 81 -13.73 7.63 -3.58
N TRP A 82 -13.51 6.61 -4.42
CA TRP A 82 -13.94 5.24 -4.13
C TRP A 82 -13.28 4.68 -2.87
N MET A 83 -11.95 4.82 -2.75
CA MET A 83 -11.19 4.33 -1.58
C MET A 83 -11.68 4.95 -0.27
N LEU A 84 -11.92 6.28 -0.25
CA LEU A 84 -12.39 7.00 0.94
C LEU A 84 -13.86 6.73 1.28
N ALA A 85 -14.64 6.20 0.34
CA ALA A 85 -16.05 5.85 0.54
C ALA A 85 -16.26 4.40 1.01
N LEU A 86 -15.20 3.59 1.06
CA LEU A 86 -15.28 2.20 1.51
C LEU A 86 -15.72 2.13 2.98
N ASP A 87 -16.68 1.24 3.25
CA ASP A 87 -17.00 0.74 4.57
C ASP A 87 -16.83 -0.78 4.56
N ILE A 88 -15.74 -1.25 5.15
CA ILE A 88 -15.37 -2.66 5.16
C ILE A 88 -15.30 -3.11 6.61
N ASN A 89 -16.12 -4.12 6.94
CA ASN A 89 -16.18 -4.71 8.27
C ASN A 89 -16.42 -3.67 9.40
N GLY A 90 -17.16 -2.60 9.11
CA GLY A 90 -17.50 -1.54 10.07
C GLY A 90 -16.44 -0.43 10.20
N PHE A 91 -15.48 -0.36 9.28
CA PHE A 91 -14.44 0.67 9.24
C PHE A 91 -14.54 1.48 7.96
N ALA A 92 -14.52 2.81 8.10
CA ALA A 92 -14.71 3.77 7.01
C ALA A 92 -13.51 4.72 6.82
N ASP A 93 -12.32 4.34 7.30
CA ASP A 93 -11.07 5.11 7.24
C ASP A 93 -10.05 4.47 6.28
N TRP A 94 -10.54 3.88 5.19
CA TRP A 94 -9.74 3.28 4.12
C TRP A 94 -9.22 4.32 3.14
N TYR A 95 -8.03 4.07 2.58
CA TYR A 95 -7.37 4.96 1.65
C TYR A 95 -6.40 4.20 0.73
N LEU A 96 -5.89 4.85 -0.32
CA LEU A 96 -4.87 4.30 -1.20
C LEU A 96 -3.49 4.43 -0.54
N PRO A 97 -2.69 3.36 -0.39
CA PRO A 97 -1.40 3.42 0.30
C PRO A 97 -0.44 4.36 -0.42
N SER A 98 0.39 5.10 0.32
CA SER A 98 1.54 5.80 -0.26
C SER A 98 2.61 4.82 -0.74
N ARG A 99 3.65 5.30 -1.43
CA ARG A 99 4.75 4.45 -1.92
C ARG A 99 5.33 3.55 -0.82
N ASP A 100 5.64 4.12 0.33
CA ASP A 100 6.27 3.37 1.42
C ASP A 100 5.28 2.43 2.13
N GLU A 101 4.00 2.78 2.19
CA GLU A 101 2.97 1.86 2.70
C GLU A 101 2.78 0.68 1.75
N LEU A 102 2.76 0.91 0.42
CA LEU A 102 2.64 -0.12 -0.61
C LEU A 102 3.87 -1.04 -0.63
N GLU A 103 5.06 -0.48 -0.44
CA GLU A 103 6.31 -1.26 -0.30
C GLU A 103 6.24 -2.23 0.86
N LEU A 104 5.71 -1.79 2.00
CA LEU A 104 5.53 -2.64 3.18
C LEU A 104 4.58 -3.81 2.88
N LEU A 105 3.55 -3.59 2.06
CA LEU A 105 2.67 -4.66 1.60
C LEU A 105 3.44 -5.69 0.77
N TYR A 106 4.18 -5.27 -0.27
CA TYR A 106 4.96 -6.20 -1.09
C TYR A 106 5.98 -6.98 -0.25
N ARG A 107 6.68 -6.30 0.66
CA ARG A 107 7.70 -6.91 1.53
C ARG A 107 7.17 -8.07 2.36
N HIS A 108 5.90 -8.03 2.75
CA HIS A 108 5.30 -9.04 3.62
C HIS A 108 4.35 -10.00 2.90
N PHE A 109 3.80 -9.58 1.76
CA PHE A 109 2.77 -10.29 1.03
C PHE A 109 3.15 -10.59 -0.42
N LYS A 110 4.45 -10.64 -0.75
CA LYS A 110 4.92 -11.07 -2.07
C LYS A 110 4.26 -12.40 -2.45
N PRO A 111 3.42 -12.43 -3.50
CA PRO A 111 2.61 -13.60 -3.84
C PRO A 111 3.40 -14.63 -4.65
N THR A 112 4.44 -14.24 -5.38
CA THR A 112 5.16 -15.08 -6.34
C THR A 112 6.47 -15.65 -5.78
N ASN A 113 6.99 -16.68 -6.45
CA ASN A 113 8.36 -17.19 -6.24
C ASN A 113 9.38 -16.55 -7.19
N GLU A 114 9.00 -15.49 -7.90
CA GLU A 114 9.86 -14.85 -8.90
C GLU A 114 11.05 -14.15 -8.25
N THR A 115 12.18 -14.07 -8.95
CA THR A 115 13.35 -13.34 -8.47
C THR A 115 13.03 -11.86 -8.41
N ASN A 116 13.44 -11.17 -7.33
CA ASN A 116 13.21 -9.73 -7.23
C ASN A 116 14.06 -8.95 -8.25
N TRP A 117 13.50 -7.85 -8.74
CA TRP A 117 14.23 -6.90 -9.56
C TRP A 117 15.13 -6.01 -8.70
N VAL A 118 16.45 -6.18 -8.84
CA VAL A 118 17.46 -5.56 -7.97
C VAL A 118 18.04 -4.27 -8.56
N TYR A 119 17.49 -3.11 -8.16
CA TYR A 119 18.06 -1.78 -8.44
C TYR A 119 17.55 -0.71 -7.46
N ARG A 120 17.96 -0.77 -6.18
CA ARG A 120 17.45 0.11 -5.09
C ARG A 120 15.92 0.10 -4.89
N HIS A 121 15.21 -0.83 -5.52
CA HIS A 121 13.80 -1.08 -5.21
C HIS A 121 13.66 -1.63 -3.80
N GLY A 122 12.57 -1.28 -3.13
CA GLY A 122 12.32 -1.70 -1.75
C GLY A 122 12.88 -0.78 -0.68
N GLU A 123 13.59 0.30 -1.03
CA GLU A 123 14.01 1.28 -0.02
C GLU A 123 12.81 1.94 0.64
N ASN A 124 12.69 1.72 1.94
CA ASN A 124 11.60 2.21 2.77
C ASN A 124 12.15 2.70 4.12
N PRO A 125 12.60 3.97 4.19
CA PRO A 125 13.07 4.56 5.44
C PRO A 125 11.94 4.73 6.47
N SER A 126 10.68 4.62 6.04
CA SER A 126 9.50 4.81 6.87
C SER A 126 9.06 3.53 7.58
N SER A 127 9.43 2.34 7.09
CA SER A 127 9.05 1.08 7.73
C SER A 127 9.74 0.87 9.08
N ILE A 128 9.14 0.04 9.94
CA ILE A 128 9.72 -0.38 11.21
C ILE A 128 9.78 -1.92 11.22
N PRO A 129 10.97 -2.54 11.18
CA PRO A 129 12.29 -1.91 11.04
C PRO A 129 12.50 -1.22 9.68
N MET A 130 13.50 -0.35 9.58
CA MET A 130 13.87 0.36 8.35
C MET A 130 14.16 -0.62 7.21
N GLY A 131 13.49 -0.42 6.08
CA GLY A 131 13.58 -1.26 4.89
C GLY A 131 14.74 -0.85 4.00
N TYR A 132 15.65 -1.80 3.76
CA TYR A 132 16.74 -1.67 2.80
C TYR A 132 16.31 -2.19 1.42
N PRO A 133 17.08 -1.88 0.34
CA PRO A 133 16.83 -2.44 -0.98
C PRO A 133 16.63 -3.96 -0.95
N TYR A 134 15.80 -4.45 -1.85
CA TYR A 134 15.65 -5.88 -2.10
C TYR A 134 16.97 -6.50 -2.57
N THR A 135 17.19 -7.75 -2.19
CA THR A 135 18.14 -8.63 -2.87
C THR A 135 17.37 -9.49 -3.88
N ALA A 136 18.07 -10.25 -4.71
CA ALA A 136 17.42 -11.12 -5.69
C ALA A 136 16.46 -12.12 -5.01
N GLU A 137 16.78 -12.52 -3.78
CA GLU A 137 16.04 -13.49 -2.98
C GLU A 137 15.13 -12.87 -1.92
N GLU A 138 15.39 -11.63 -1.46
CA GLU A 138 14.66 -11.00 -0.36
C GLU A 138 13.95 -9.69 -0.77
N PRO A 139 12.62 -9.58 -0.57
CA PRO A 139 11.74 -10.54 0.09
C PRO A 139 11.52 -11.81 -0.74
N ALA A 140 11.53 -12.96 -0.06
CA ALA A 140 11.07 -14.22 -0.61
C ALA A 140 9.53 -14.24 -0.72
N GLN A 141 8.96 -15.23 -1.41
CA GLN A 141 7.50 -15.46 -1.39
C GLN A 141 6.99 -15.51 0.05
N THR A 142 5.83 -14.92 0.31
CA THR A 142 5.21 -14.97 1.63
C THR A 142 4.91 -16.41 2.05
N LYS A 143 5.10 -16.71 3.34
CA LYS A 143 4.73 -18.00 3.95
C LYS A 143 3.28 -18.04 4.42
N LEU A 144 2.52 -16.98 4.15
CA LEU A 144 1.11 -16.87 4.49
C LEU A 144 0.28 -17.48 3.36
N ASP A 145 -0.23 -18.70 3.55
CA ASP A 145 -0.97 -19.44 2.53
C ASP A 145 -2.10 -18.62 1.88
N GLY A 146 -2.78 -17.76 2.66
CA GLY A 146 -3.86 -16.90 2.16
C GLY A 146 -3.40 -15.79 1.20
N PHE A 147 -2.11 -15.48 1.16
CA PHE A 147 -1.51 -14.40 0.36
C PHE A 147 -0.54 -14.91 -0.72
N GLN A 148 -0.31 -16.22 -0.83
CA GLN A 148 0.44 -16.81 -1.94
C GLN A 148 -0.37 -16.74 -3.23
N ALA A 149 0.30 -16.79 -4.38
CA ALA A 149 -0.35 -16.77 -5.70
C ALA A 149 -1.61 -17.67 -5.75
N ASP A 150 -2.66 -17.16 -6.41
CA ASP A 150 -4.00 -17.76 -6.54
C ASP A 150 -4.83 -17.89 -5.25
N ALA A 151 -4.29 -17.54 -4.09
CA ALA A 151 -5.06 -17.51 -2.85
C ALA A 151 -6.02 -16.31 -2.80
N ALA A 152 -7.04 -16.42 -1.94
CA ALA A 152 -8.13 -15.45 -1.85
C ALA A 152 -7.66 -14.02 -1.50
N GLU A 153 -6.60 -13.89 -0.70
CA GLU A 153 -6.06 -12.59 -0.27
C GLU A 153 -4.75 -12.23 -1.00
N ALA A 154 -4.30 -13.05 -1.94
CA ALA A 154 -3.09 -12.80 -2.70
C ALA A 154 -3.20 -11.48 -3.47
N PHE A 155 -2.12 -10.69 -3.45
CA PHE A 155 -1.95 -9.69 -4.48
C PHE A 155 -1.80 -10.40 -5.83
N ALA A 156 -2.36 -9.80 -6.88
CA ALA A 156 -2.13 -10.31 -8.22
C ALA A 156 -0.68 -10.05 -8.64
N ASP A 157 -0.17 -10.91 -9.52
CA ASP A 157 1.10 -10.70 -10.22
C ASP A 157 0.96 -9.56 -11.26
N GLU A 158 0.79 -8.34 -10.76
CA GLU A 158 0.44 -7.15 -11.54
C GLU A 158 0.99 -5.88 -10.90
N TRP A 159 0.82 -4.76 -11.61
CA TRP A 159 1.15 -3.44 -11.10
C TRP A 159 0.04 -2.85 -10.21
N TYR A 160 0.46 -2.29 -9.08
CA TYR A 160 -0.41 -1.60 -8.13
C TYR A 160 -0.04 -0.12 -8.01
N TRP A 161 -1.05 0.74 -8.01
CA TRP A 161 -0.89 2.16 -7.72
C TRP A 161 -0.56 2.39 -6.25
N SER A 162 0.34 3.34 -6.02
CA SER A 162 0.40 4.08 -4.77
C SER A 162 -0.27 5.45 -4.93
N SER A 163 -0.63 6.09 -3.83
CA SER A 163 -1.16 7.45 -3.80
C SER A 163 -0.08 8.52 -4.00
N THR A 164 1.20 8.15 -4.12
CA THR A 164 2.31 9.12 -4.20
C THR A 164 2.50 9.58 -5.64
N GLN A 165 2.21 10.85 -5.89
CA GLN A 165 2.47 11.49 -7.17
C GLN A 165 3.98 11.63 -7.41
N TYR A 166 4.42 11.27 -8.62
CA TYR A 166 5.80 11.50 -9.08
C TYR A 166 5.90 12.82 -9.85
N SER A 167 4.95 13.08 -10.74
CA SER A 167 4.90 14.28 -11.57
C SER A 167 3.44 14.64 -11.93
N PRO A 168 3.21 15.77 -12.62
CA PRO A 168 1.88 16.07 -13.16
C PRO A 168 1.33 14.96 -14.08
N ASN A 169 2.22 14.17 -14.69
CA ASN A 169 1.88 13.16 -15.70
C ASN A 169 1.92 11.72 -15.18
N SER A 170 2.57 11.46 -14.04
CA SER A 170 2.83 10.10 -13.54
C SER A 170 2.77 9.98 -12.02
N ALA A 171 2.55 8.76 -11.55
CA ALA A 171 2.51 8.39 -10.13
C ALA A 171 3.34 7.13 -9.87
N TRP A 172 3.76 6.95 -8.62
CA TRP A 172 4.51 5.76 -8.20
C TRP A 172 3.60 4.52 -8.18
N SER A 173 4.17 3.40 -8.62
CA SER A 173 3.56 2.08 -8.57
C SER A 173 4.57 1.03 -8.09
N GLN A 174 4.05 -0.13 -7.75
CA GLN A 174 4.87 -1.31 -7.44
C GLN A 174 4.31 -2.54 -8.14
N ASN A 175 5.20 -3.35 -8.71
CA ASN A 175 4.87 -4.63 -9.30
C ASN A 175 4.94 -5.72 -8.23
N PHE A 176 3.92 -6.56 -8.16
CA PHE A 176 3.83 -7.65 -7.18
C PHE A 176 4.37 -9.00 -7.70
N CYS A 177 4.91 -9.06 -8.93
CA CYS A 177 5.78 -10.13 -9.43
C CYS A 177 7.13 -10.10 -8.74
N ASP A 178 7.84 -8.98 -8.90
CA ASP A 178 9.29 -8.89 -8.72
C ASP A 178 9.70 -7.72 -7.83
N GLY A 179 8.72 -6.95 -7.34
CA GLY A 179 8.94 -5.85 -6.42
C GLY A 179 9.47 -4.59 -7.09
N SER A 180 9.59 -4.55 -8.42
CA SER A 180 10.03 -3.36 -9.12
C SER A 180 9.09 -2.17 -8.82
N GLN A 181 9.69 -1.01 -8.58
CA GLN A 181 9.00 0.24 -8.27
C GLN A 181 9.33 1.26 -9.35
N PHE A 182 8.33 1.69 -10.11
CA PHE A 182 8.47 2.68 -11.18
C PHE A 182 7.42 3.77 -11.06
N ASN A 183 7.46 4.73 -11.99
CA ASN A 183 6.39 5.67 -12.19
C ASN A 183 5.70 5.41 -13.53
N PHE A 184 4.38 5.36 -13.51
CA PHE A 184 3.57 5.15 -14.70
C PHE A 184 2.69 6.36 -14.97
N ARG A 185 2.35 6.55 -16.24
CA ARG A 185 1.46 7.65 -16.65
C ARG A 185 0.09 7.45 -15.98
N LYS A 186 -0.48 8.54 -15.47
CA LYS A 186 -1.76 8.51 -14.72
C LYS A 186 -2.95 7.99 -15.54
N VAL A 187 -2.81 7.98 -16.87
CA VAL A 187 -3.82 7.46 -17.81
C VAL A 187 -3.83 5.93 -17.91
N PHE A 188 -2.82 5.24 -17.37
CA PHE A 188 -2.85 3.78 -17.32
C PHE A 188 -3.78 3.31 -16.21
N GLU A 189 -4.40 2.15 -16.45
CA GLU A 189 -5.22 1.46 -15.46
C GLU A 189 -4.35 0.41 -14.80
N LEU A 190 -4.09 0.59 -13.50
CA LEU A 190 -3.38 -0.38 -12.67
C LEU A 190 -4.30 -0.80 -11.51
N ARG A 191 -3.91 -1.87 -10.81
CA ARG A 191 -4.63 -2.33 -9.62
C ARG A 191 -4.46 -1.35 -8.47
N ALA A 192 -5.38 -1.39 -7.52
CA ALA A 192 -5.27 -0.61 -6.29
C ALA A 192 -5.96 -1.34 -5.14
N ARG A 193 -5.29 -1.48 -4.00
CA ARG A 193 -5.84 -2.13 -2.81
C ARG A 193 -5.79 -1.19 -1.62
N ALA A 194 -6.95 -1.04 -0.99
CA ALA A 194 -7.12 -0.13 0.13
C ALA A 194 -6.32 -0.58 1.36
N VAL A 195 -5.82 0.40 2.10
CA VAL A 195 -5.25 0.22 3.43
C VAL A 195 -5.95 1.14 4.42
N ARG A 196 -5.83 0.82 5.70
CA ARG A 196 -6.10 1.75 6.80
C ARG A 196 -4.94 1.69 7.79
N ARG A 197 -4.89 2.63 8.72
CA ARG A 197 -3.88 2.66 9.77
C ARG A 197 -4.49 2.85 11.15
N PHE A 198 -3.70 2.61 12.17
CA PHE A 198 -4.03 2.96 13.55
C PHE A 198 -2.76 3.38 14.30
N LYS A 199 -2.90 4.30 15.25
CA LYS A 199 -1.76 4.77 16.05
C LYS A 199 -1.36 3.67 17.05
N VAL A 200 -0.07 3.35 17.13
CA VAL A 200 0.48 2.43 18.12
C VAL A 200 0.97 3.24 19.31
N THR A 201 0.51 2.89 20.50
CA THR A 201 1.06 3.42 21.75
C THR A 201 2.13 2.48 22.30
N PRO A 202 3.16 3.03 22.98
CA PRO A 202 4.17 2.25 23.70
C PRO A 202 3.57 1.16 24.59
#